data_AF-A0A0F9KXF1-F1
#
_entry.id   AF-A0A0F9KXF1-F1
#
_cell.length_a   1.000
_cell.length_b   1.000
_cell.length_c   1.000
_cell.angle_alpha   90.00
_cell.angle_beta   90.00
_cell.angle_gamma   90.00
#
_symmetry.space_group_name_H-M   'P 1'
#
loop_
_entity.id
_entity.type
_entity.pdbx_description
1 polymer ?
#
loop_
_entity_poly.entity_id
_entity_poly.type
_entity_poly.pdbx_seq_one_letter_code
_entity_poly.pdbx_strand_id
1 'polypeptide(L)'
;MTTKTRTKRTGLQKAMRELGARSFMDFLTMRWFDEELARERTIVQVALPPDPTALDGGGGLIDFEVWEHLEEVIELVGVERLLSFMKARQVGLTWVIAAYCLWLAMYHQASKVLIFSQGDKEAKAFLRRIHSIYDNLPEFMREPLGTDNTSEMEFPTMSSRIEALPSTEKAGRSETVSLIVQDEADFHEHIDVNFAAMKPTIDSGGQVIQISTVDKNKPLSLFKTIWRNAKEGINGWTARFYGWEVRPGRTQEWYDRVEREASILLKCPKSSIWNRSTREPGRRRCAHHESWLRSTSMCLTACSNLVESRLQLVKTAMSGSGRSGIQAADTVLAATRLRALAGIGLCWRSSISTPGS
;
A
#
# COMPACT_ATOMS: atom_id res chain seq x y z
N MET A 1 -8.52 -10.71 -47.46
CA MET A 1 -8.53 -11.79 -46.45
C MET A 1 -9.57 -12.83 -46.83
N THR A 2 -9.24 -14.13 -46.81
CA THR A 2 -10.20 -15.21 -47.09
C THR A 2 -11.14 -15.42 -45.89
N THR A 3 -12.36 -15.92 -46.14
CA THR A 3 -13.39 -16.17 -45.11
C THR A 3 -12.89 -17.07 -43.98
N LYS A 4 -12.08 -18.11 -44.29
CA LYS A 4 -11.46 -18.99 -43.29
C LYS A 4 -10.51 -18.24 -42.34
N THR A 5 -9.74 -17.27 -42.82
CA THR A 5 -8.82 -16.47 -41.99
C THR A 5 -9.61 -15.55 -41.06
N ARG A 6 -10.71 -14.96 -41.54
CA ARG A 6 -11.60 -14.13 -40.73
C ARG A 6 -12.23 -14.92 -39.58
N THR A 7 -12.75 -16.12 -39.85
CA THR A 7 -13.37 -16.99 -38.83
C THR A 7 -12.37 -17.46 -37.76
N LYS A 8 -11.13 -17.77 -38.14
CA LYS A 8 -10.06 -18.12 -37.17
C LYS A 8 -9.70 -16.94 -36.27
N ARG A 9 -9.59 -15.72 -36.84
CA ARG A 9 -9.30 -14.50 -36.09
C ARG A 9 -10.39 -14.19 -35.06
N THR A 10 -11.66 -14.31 -35.44
CA THR A 10 -12.78 -14.11 -34.51
C THR A 10 -12.80 -15.16 -33.39
N GLY A 11 -12.42 -16.41 -33.67
CA GLY A 11 -12.31 -17.46 -32.65
C GLY A 11 -11.21 -17.18 -31.63
N LEU A 12 -10.04 -16.74 -32.08
CA LEU A 12 -8.93 -16.36 -31.20
C LEU A 12 -9.30 -15.16 -30.33
N GLN A 13 -9.87 -14.10 -30.91
CA GLN A 13 -10.31 -12.91 -30.18
C GLN A 13 -11.33 -13.25 -29.09
N LYS A 14 -12.28 -14.16 -29.38
CA LYS A 14 -13.23 -14.66 -28.39
C LYS A 14 -12.54 -15.40 -27.25
N ALA A 15 -11.62 -16.31 -27.55
CA ALA A 15 -10.87 -17.05 -26.53
C ALA A 15 -10.02 -16.14 -25.65
N MET A 16 -9.38 -15.12 -26.24
CA MET A 16 -8.63 -14.11 -25.51
C MET A 16 -9.54 -13.31 -24.57
N ARG A 17 -10.70 -12.85 -25.05
CA ARG A 17 -11.68 -12.14 -24.20
C ARG A 17 -12.16 -13.02 -23.04
N GLU A 18 -12.45 -14.29 -23.29
CA GLU A 18 -12.86 -15.25 -22.26
C GLU A 18 -11.76 -15.49 -21.21
N LEU A 19 -10.49 -15.56 -21.63
CA LEU A 19 -9.35 -15.70 -20.73
C LEU A 19 -9.18 -14.45 -19.86
N GLY A 20 -9.15 -13.27 -20.49
CA GLY A 20 -9.03 -11.99 -19.80
C GLY A 20 -10.19 -11.72 -18.85
N ALA A 21 -11.41 -12.16 -19.18
CA ALA A 21 -12.57 -12.04 -18.30
C ALA A 21 -12.46 -12.90 -17.02
N ARG A 22 -11.76 -14.03 -17.08
CA ARG A 22 -11.63 -14.99 -15.95
C ARG A 22 -10.49 -14.66 -15.01
N SER A 23 -9.43 -14.03 -15.53
CA SER A 23 -8.17 -13.86 -14.80
C SER A 23 -7.67 -12.43 -14.98
N PHE A 24 -7.58 -11.72 -13.86
CA PHE A 24 -7.07 -10.35 -13.87
C PHE A 24 -5.60 -10.30 -14.30
N MET A 25 -4.79 -11.29 -13.92
CA MET A 25 -3.41 -11.41 -14.37
C MET A 25 -3.33 -11.57 -15.90
N ASP A 26 -4.16 -12.43 -16.48
CA ASP A 26 -4.19 -12.61 -17.94
C ASP A 26 -4.69 -11.34 -18.65
N PHE A 27 -5.68 -10.65 -18.10
CA PHE A 27 -6.12 -9.35 -18.63
C PHE A 27 -4.98 -8.33 -18.69
N LEU A 28 -4.14 -8.27 -17.65
CA LEU A 28 -3.02 -7.33 -17.56
C LEU A 28 -1.84 -7.71 -18.49
N THR A 29 -1.55 -8.99 -18.64
CA THR A 29 -0.27 -9.47 -19.21
C THR A 29 -0.39 -10.07 -20.61
N MET A 30 -1.60 -10.44 -21.03
CA MET A 30 -1.82 -11.02 -22.34
C MET A 30 -1.32 -10.08 -23.44
N ARG A 31 -0.58 -10.67 -24.39
CA ARG A 31 -0.01 -9.95 -25.52
C ARG A 31 -0.85 -10.18 -26.77
N TRP A 32 -0.87 -9.16 -27.62
CA TRP A 32 -1.54 -9.21 -28.91
C TRP A 32 -0.73 -8.46 -29.96
N PHE A 33 -0.80 -8.95 -31.19
CA PHE A 33 -0.26 -8.26 -32.34
C PHE A 33 -1.20 -7.14 -32.80
N ASP A 34 -0.75 -5.90 -32.60
CA ASP A 34 -1.42 -4.72 -33.13
C ASP A 34 -1.07 -4.55 -34.61
N GLU A 35 -2.07 -4.68 -35.47
CA GLU A 35 -1.89 -4.57 -36.92
C GLU A 35 -1.62 -3.13 -37.38
N GLU A 36 -2.14 -2.14 -36.67
CA GLU A 36 -1.96 -0.72 -37.01
C GLU A 36 -0.54 -0.25 -36.66
N LEU A 37 -0.03 -0.71 -35.51
CA LEU A 37 1.33 -0.41 -35.07
C LEU A 37 2.37 -1.43 -35.58
N ALA A 38 1.93 -2.49 -36.27
CA ALA A 38 2.73 -3.60 -36.77
C ALA A 38 3.68 -4.21 -35.71
N ARG A 39 3.23 -4.30 -34.46
CA ARG A 39 4.05 -4.81 -33.33
C ARG A 39 3.21 -5.57 -32.32
N GLU A 40 3.87 -6.46 -31.59
CA GLU A 40 3.28 -7.11 -30.42
C GLU A 40 3.32 -6.17 -29.22
N ARG A 41 2.20 -6.02 -28.53
CA ARG A 41 2.04 -5.19 -27.33
C ARG A 41 1.19 -5.89 -26.29
N THR A 42 1.31 -5.46 -25.04
CA THR A 42 0.42 -5.94 -23.97
C THR A 42 -0.97 -5.34 -24.16
N ILE A 43 -2.03 -6.08 -23.81
CA ILE A 43 -3.40 -5.57 -23.96
C ILE A 43 -3.62 -4.30 -23.15
N VAL A 44 -3.09 -4.25 -21.93
CA VAL A 44 -3.15 -3.07 -21.08
C VAL A 44 -1.96 -2.18 -21.38
N GLN A 45 -2.28 -0.94 -21.74
CA GLN A 45 -1.31 0.14 -21.92
C GLN A 45 -1.45 1.13 -20.76
N VAL A 46 -0.34 1.70 -20.31
CA VAL A 46 -0.33 2.77 -19.32
C VAL A 46 0.32 4.02 -19.87
N ALA A 47 -0.14 5.18 -19.40
CA ALA A 47 0.38 6.46 -19.84
C ALA A 47 1.46 6.95 -18.87
N LEU A 48 2.67 7.17 -19.38
CA LEU A 48 3.72 7.89 -18.69
C LEU A 48 3.87 9.29 -19.27
N PRO A 49 4.07 10.33 -18.42
CA PRO A 49 4.44 11.64 -18.90
C PRO A 49 5.71 11.54 -19.77
N PRO A 50 5.76 12.24 -20.92
CA PRO A 50 6.96 12.28 -21.75
C PRO A 50 8.10 12.95 -20.98
N ASP A 51 9.31 12.45 -21.16
CA ASP A 51 10.55 13.01 -20.64
C ASP A 51 10.97 14.17 -21.54
N PRO A 52 10.90 15.42 -21.06
CA PRO A 52 11.25 16.59 -21.86
C PRO A 52 12.75 16.64 -22.25
N THR A 53 13.59 15.78 -21.65
CA THR A 53 15.02 15.71 -21.92
C THR A 53 15.42 14.56 -22.85
N ALA A 54 14.50 13.63 -23.11
CA ALA A 54 14.73 12.53 -24.04
C ALA A 54 14.46 13.01 -25.48
N LEU A 55 15.43 12.83 -26.38
CA LEU A 55 15.34 13.29 -27.78
C LEU A 55 14.26 12.55 -28.59
N ASP A 56 13.89 11.34 -28.15
CA ASP A 56 12.77 10.56 -28.69
C ASP A 56 11.43 10.87 -27.98
N GLY A 57 11.43 11.83 -27.05
CA GLY A 57 10.28 12.21 -26.23
C GLY A 57 9.96 11.25 -25.08
N GLY A 58 10.73 10.18 -24.90
CA GLY A 58 10.64 9.11 -23.87
C GLY A 58 9.38 9.09 -22.99
N GLY A 59 8.52 8.08 -23.12
CA GLY A 59 7.27 8.00 -22.35
C GLY A 59 6.07 7.79 -23.28
N GLY A 60 4.91 8.36 -22.94
CA GLY A 60 3.68 8.18 -23.70
C GLY A 60 2.95 6.88 -23.33
N LEU A 61 2.28 6.28 -24.31
CA LEU A 61 1.61 4.99 -24.13
C LEU A 61 2.64 3.86 -24.20
N ILE A 62 2.79 3.15 -23.09
CA ILE A 62 3.72 2.04 -22.96
C ILE A 62 2.98 0.77 -22.55
N ASP A 63 3.60 -0.37 -22.84
CA ASP A 63 3.15 -1.67 -22.36
C ASP A 63 3.14 -1.69 -20.83
N PHE A 64 2.07 -2.25 -20.26
CA PHE A 64 2.05 -2.54 -18.83
C PHE A 64 3.05 -3.66 -18.52
N GLU A 65 3.96 -3.37 -17.58
CA GLU A 65 4.96 -4.30 -17.07
C GLU A 65 4.60 -4.66 -15.63
N VAL A 66 4.52 -5.95 -15.33
CA VAL A 66 4.30 -6.43 -13.97
C VAL A 66 5.63 -6.47 -13.24
N TRP A 67 5.82 -5.52 -12.33
CA TRP A 67 6.96 -5.53 -11.40
C TRP A 67 6.68 -6.52 -10.26
N GLU A 68 7.74 -6.99 -9.60
CA GLU A 68 7.65 -8.03 -8.54
C GLU A 68 6.62 -7.70 -7.45
N HIS A 69 6.60 -6.45 -6.94
CA HIS A 69 5.61 -6.06 -5.94
C HIS A 69 4.20 -5.90 -6.50
N LEU A 70 4.05 -5.70 -7.82
CA LEU A 70 2.74 -5.63 -8.45
C LEU A 70 2.12 -7.02 -8.61
N GLU A 71 2.93 -8.07 -8.76
CA GLU A 71 2.44 -9.46 -8.71
C GLU A 71 1.74 -9.75 -7.38
N GLU A 72 2.39 -9.40 -6.26
CA GLU A 72 1.78 -9.53 -4.92
C GLU A 72 0.48 -8.70 -4.82
N VAL A 73 0.46 -7.47 -5.34
CA VAL A 73 -0.75 -6.65 -5.32
C VAL A 73 -1.88 -7.30 -6.12
N ILE A 74 -1.60 -7.87 -7.30
CA ILE A 74 -2.58 -8.56 -8.16
C ILE A 74 -3.18 -9.76 -7.44
N GLU A 75 -2.36 -10.55 -6.75
CA GLU A 75 -2.82 -11.69 -5.95
C GLU A 75 -3.72 -11.21 -4.79
N LEU A 76 -3.24 -10.21 -4.04
CA LEU A 76 -3.96 -9.68 -2.87
C LEU A 76 -5.33 -9.13 -3.25
N VAL A 77 -5.46 -8.36 -4.34
CA VAL A 77 -6.78 -7.84 -4.77
C VAL A 77 -7.74 -8.94 -5.22
N GLY A 78 -7.23 -10.11 -5.60
CA GLY A 78 -8.06 -11.26 -5.96
C GLY A 78 -8.62 -12.05 -4.76
N VAL A 79 -7.98 -11.97 -3.59
CA VAL A 79 -8.29 -12.86 -2.45
C VAL A 79 -8.67 -12.12 -1.16
N GLU A 80 -8.25 -10.87 -0.99
CA GLU A 80 -8.46 -10.09 0.24
C GLU A 80 -9.59 -9.08 0.08
N ARG A 81 -10.49 -9.02 1.07
CA ARG A 81 -11.61 -8.07 1.04
C ARG A 81 -11.23 -6.66 1.51
N LEU A 82 -10.29 -6.54 2.45
CA LEU A 82 -9.96 -5.28 3.11
C LEU A 82 -8.45 -5.06 3.03
N LEU A 83 -8.02 -4.17 2.13
CA LEU A 83 -6.62 -3.95 1.79
C LEU A 83 -6.16 -2.53 2.12
N SER A 84 -5.05 -2.40 2.83
CA SER A 84 -4.44 -1.12 3.15
C SER A 84 -2.98 -1.06 2.69
N PHE A 85 -2.75 -0.35 1.59
CA PHE A 85 -1.45 -0.20 0.95
C PHE A 85 -0.82 1.16 1.29
N MET A 86 0.26 1.12 2.06
CA MET A 86 1.12 2.27 2.26
C MET A 86 2.24 2.23 1.21
N LYS A 87 2.42 3.31 0.45
CA LYS A 87 3.34 3.31 -0.70
C LYS A 87 4.23 4.55 -0.79
N ALA A 88 5.35 4.42 -1.49
CA ALA A 88 6.09 5.55 -2.06
C ALA A 88 5.40 6.10 -3.31
N ARG A 89 5.84 7.27 -3.80
CA ARG A 89 5.32 7.84 -5.05
C ARG A 89 5.90 7.13 -6.28
N GLN A 90 5.09 7.05 -7.33
CA GLN A 90 5.45 6.48 -8.63
C GLN A 90 5.95 5.02 -8.53
N VAL A 91 5.18 4.14 -7.88
CA VAL A 91 5.47 2.69 -7.77
C VAL A 91 4.44 1.82 -8.50
N GLY A 92 3.64 2.39 -9.41
CA GLY A 92 2.74 1.64 -10.27
C GLY A 92 1.39 1.22 -9.66
N LEU A 93 1.23 1.22 -8.34
CA LEU A 93 0.00 0.74 -7.65
C LEU A 93 -1.30 1.34 -8.19
N THR A 94 -1.38 2.66 -8.39
CA THR A 94 -2.59 3.32 -8.88
C THR A 94 -3.01 2.81 -10.27
N TRP A 95 -2.06 2.47 -11.14
CA TRP A 95 -2.37 1.91 -12.47
C TRP A 95 -2.94 0.50 -12.38
N VAL A 96 -2.38 -0.35 -11.51
CA VAL A 96 -2.91 -1.70 -11.28
C VAL A 96 -4.33 -1.65 -10.73
N ILE A 97 -4.58 -0.80 -9.74
CA ILE A 97 -5.93 -0.68 -9.16
C ILE A 97 -6.91 -0.04 -10.15
N ALA A 98 -6.47 0.90 -10.99
CA ALA A 98 -7.29 1.42 -12.09
C ALA A 98 -7.67 0.32 -13.10
N ALA A 99 -6.71 -0.52 -13.50
CA ALA A 99 -6.97 -1.66 -14.38
C ALA A 99 -7.92 -2.67 -13.71
N TYR A 100 -7.79 -2.90 -12.41
CA TYR A 100 -8.67 -3.79 -11.65
C TYR A 100 -10.10 -3.27 -11.58
N CYS A 101 -10.29 -1.97 -11.34
CA CYS A 101 -11.61 -1.32 -11.38
C CYS A 101 -12.28 -1.51 -12.75
N LEU A 102 -11.53 -1.30 -13.83
CA LEU A 102 -12.00 -1.47 -15.19
C LEU A 102 -12.38 -2.93 -15.48
N TRP A 103 -11.49 -3.87 -15.11
CA TRP A 103 -11.69 -5.30 -15.31
C TRP A 103 -12.94 -5.82 -14.59
N LEU A 104 -13.15 -5.40 -13.34
CA LEU A 104 -14.38 -5.70 -12.61
C LEU A 104 -15.62 -5.19 -13.36
N ALA A 105 -15.63 -3.91 -13.75
CA ALA A 105 -16.80 -3.29 -14.39
C ALA A 105 -17.12 -3.86 -15.79
N MET A 106 -16.11 -4.29 -16.56
CA MET A 106 -16.30 -4.90 -17.88
C MET A 106 -16.66 -6.39 -17.82
N TYR A 107 -16.20 -7.13 -16.83
CA TYR A 107 -16.30 -8.60 -16.86
C TYR A 107 -17.10 -9.23 -15.73
N HIS A 108 -17.58 -8.44 -14.76
CA HIS A 108 -18.39 -8.92 -13.64
C HIS A 108 -19.71 -8.15 -13.59
N GLN A 109 -20.84 -8.87 -13.64
CA GLN A 109 -22.16 -8.25 -13.69
C GLN A 109 -22.53 -7.55 -12.39
N ALA A 110 -23.32 -6.48 -12.50
CA ALA A 110 -23.79 -5.66 -11.39
C ALA A 110 -22.68 -5.09 -10.50
N SER A 111 -21.49 -4.85 -11.08
CA SER A 111 -20.36 -4.29 -10.37
C SER A 111 -20.53 -2.79 -10.18
N LYS A 112 -20.55 -2.34 -8.93
CA LYS A 112 -20.57 -0.91 -8.58
C LYS A 112 -19.25 -0.54 -7.91
N VAL A 113 -18.45 0.28 -8.57
CA VAL A 113 -17.13 0.71 -8.13
C VAL A 113 -17.17 2.19 -7.75
N LEU A 114 -16.78 2.52 -6.53
CA LEU A 114 -16.63 3.91 -6.07
C LEU A 114 -15.17 4.26 -5.84
N ILE A 115 -14.72 5.36 -6.43
CA ILE A 115 -13.34 5.84 -6.33
C ILE A 115 -13.34 7.15 -5.57
N PHE A 116 -12.81 7.12 -4.36
CA PHE A 116 -12.64 8.28 -3.51
C PHE A 116 -11.23 8.83 -3.61
N SER A 117 -11.12 10.16 -3.68
CA SER A 117 -9.84 10.86 -3.54
C SER A 117 -9.98 12.09 -2.66
N GLN A 118 -8.86 12.74 -2.34
CA GLN A 118 -8.82 13.93 -1.47
C GLN A 118 -9.69 15.08 -2.00
N GLY A 119 -9.86 15.18 -3.32
CA GLY A 119 -10.62 16.22 -3.99
C GLY A 119 -11.17 15.76 -5.33
N ASP A 120 -12.05 16.58 -5.91
CA ASP A 120 -12.78 16.26 -7.14
C ASP A 120 -11.82 16.11 -8.34
N LYS A 121 -10.81 16.99 -8.42
CA LYS A 121 -9.80 16.95 -9.47
C LYS A 121 -9.01 15.64 -9.47
N GLU A 122 -8.63 15.17 -8.28
CA GLU A 122 -7.85 13.95 -8.08
C GLU A 122 -8.70 12.70 -8.34
N ALA A 123 -9.96 12.68 -7.88
CA ALA A 123 -10.89 11.59 -8.16
C ALA A 123 -11.11 11.45 -9.68
N LYS A 124 -11.38 12.56 -10.36
CA LYS A 124 -11.49 12.59 -11.83
C LYS A 124 -10.17 12.22 -12.51
N ALA A 125 -9.01 12.54 -11.92
CA ALA A 125 -7.71 12.12 -12.45
C ALA A 125 -7.51 10.61 -12.36
N PHE A 126 -8.03 9.96 -11.33
CA PHE A 126 -8.05 8.51 -11.23
C PHE A 126 -8.91 7.91 -12.34
N LEU A 127 -10.15 8.38 -12.50
CA LEU A 127 -11.05 7.89 -13.56
C LEU A 127 -10.48 8.13 -14.97
N ARG A 128 -9.79 9.25 -15.21
CA ARG A 128 -9.07 9.47 -16.48
C ARG A 128 -8.01 8.41 -16.78
N ARG A 129 -7.40 7.78 -15.78
CA ARG A 129 -6.47 6.66 -15.99
C ARG A 129 -7.21 5.40 -16.42
N ILE A 130 -8.40 5.16 -15.85
CA ILE A 130 -9.29 4.07 -16.25
C ILE A 130 -9.70 4.25 -17.72
N HIS A 131 -10.13 5.46 -18.09
CA HIS A 131 -10.39 5.85 -19.48
C HIS A 131 -9.20 5.57 -20.39
N SER A 132 -8.02 6.03 -20.00
CA SER A 132 -6.79 5.79 -20.76
C SER A 132 -6.51 4.31 -20.99
N ILE A 133 -6.81 3.42 -20.03
CA ILE A 133 -6.67 1.97 -20.23
C ILE A 133 -7.73 1.51 -21.23
N TYR A 134 -9.00 1.83 -20.98
CA TYR A 134 -10.13 1.40 -21.80
C TYR A 134 -9.98 1.81 -23.27
N ASP A 135 -9.64 3.07 -23.54
CA ASP A 135 -9.50 3.61 -24.90
C ASP A 135 -8.40 2.92 -25.71
N ASN A 136 -7.37 2.44 -25.02
CA ASN A 136 -6.24 1.74 -25.62
C ASN A 136 -6.43 0.23 -25.68
N LEU A 137 -7.54 -0.30 -25.16
CA LEU A 137 -7.86 -1.71 -25.30
C LEU A 137 -8.19 -2.05 -26.77
N PRO A 138 -7.85 -3.28 -27.18
CA PRO A 138 -8.41 -3.88 -28.39
C PRO A 138 -9.92 -3.79 -28.42
N GLU A 139 -10.51 -3.52 -29.59
CA GLU A 139 -11.99 -3.46 -29.73
C GLU A 139 -12.66 -4.75 -29.21
N PHE A 140 -12.08 -5.91 -29.51
CA PHE A 140 -12.62 -7.20 -29.05
C PHE A 140 -12.50 -7.45 -27.54
N MET A 141 -11.74 -6.62 -26.82
CA MET A 141 -11.61 -6.66 -25.35
C MET A 141 -12.50 -5.62 -24.65
N ARG A 142 -13.17 -4.73 -25.39
CA ARG A 142 -14.01 -3.68 -24.78
C ARG A 142 -15.45 -4.14 -24.57
N GLU A 143 -16.02 -3.79 -23.44
CA GLU A 143 -17.48 -3.73 -23.27
C GLU A 143 -18.00 -2.37 -23.72
N PRO A 144 -19.12 -2.27 -24.46
CA PRO A 144 -19.70 -0.99 -24.85
C PRO A 144 -20.01 -0.09 -23.65
N LEU A 145 -19.68 1.19 -23.78
CA LEU A 145 -19.99 2.21 -22.79
C LEU A 145 -21.43 2.72 -22.94
N GLY A 146 -22.05 3.02 -21.81
CA GLY A 146 -23.31 3.76 -21.69
C GLY A 146 -23.03 5.22 -21.38
N THR A 147 -23.33 5.65 -20.15
CA THR A 147 -22.86 6.94 -19.66
C THR A 147 -21.34 6.96 -19.56
N ASP A 148 -20.72 7.96 -20.17
CA ASP A 148 -19.28 8.20 -20.11
C ASP A 148 -19.05 9.70 -19.93
N ASN A 149 -18.52 10.07 -18.77
CA ASN A 149 -18.15 11.45 -18.47
C ASN A 149 -16.93 11.51 -17.53
N THR A 150 -16.57 12.73 -17.08
CA THR A 150 -15.38 12.94 -16.25
C THR A 150 -15.44 12.32 -14.85
N SER A 151 -16.64 11.98 -14.37
CA SER A 151 -16.91 11.44 -13.03
C SER A 151 -17.56 10.07 -13.03
N GLU A 152 -17.98 9.55 -14.17
CA GLU A 152 -18.71 8.28 -14.25
C GLU A 152 -18.45 7.53 -15.56
N MET A 153 -18.38 6.20 -15.46
CA MET A 153 -18.38 5.26 -16.58
C MET A 153 -19.39 4.15 -16.32
N GLU A 154 -20.31 3.91 -17.25
CA GLU A 154 -21.29 2.82 -17.19
C GLU A 154 -21.05 1.80 -18.30
N PHE A 155 -21.29 0.53 -17.95
CA PHE A 155 -21.25 -0.62 -18.85
C PHE A 155 -22.64 -1.29 -18.84
N PRO A 156 -23.59 -0.84 -19.70
CA PRO A 156 -25.00 -1.26 -19.64
C PRO A 156 -25.19 -2.76 -19.77
N THR A 157 -24.43 -3.41 -20.67
CA THR A 157 -24.44 -4.87 -20.86
C THR A 157 -24.17 -5.62 -19.55
N MET A 158 -23.31 -5.06 -18.71
CA MET A 158 -22.91 -5.64 -17.43
C MET A 158 -23.72 -5.09 -16.27
N SER A 159 -24.62 -4.13 -16.49
CA SER A 159 -25.29 -3.37 -15.42
C SER A 159 -24.29 -2.83 -14.39
N SER A 160 -23.11 -2.43 -14.84
CA SER A 160 -21.98 -2.06 -13.99
C SER A 160 -21.61 -0.60 -14.17
N ARG A 161 -21.05 0.02 -13.13
CA ARG A 161 -20.63 1.43 -13.16
C ARG A 161 -19.42 1.72 -12.27
N ILE A 162 -18.66 2.74 -12.67
CA ILE A 162 -17.52 3.29 -11.93
C ILE A 162 -17.79 4.77 -11.71
N GLU A 163 -17.79 5.21 -10.45
CA GLU A 163 -18.04 6.61 -10.07
C GLU A 163 -16.83 7.19 -9.33
N ALA A 164 -16.43 8.40 -9.69
CA ALA A 164 -15.37 9.16 -9.02
C ALA A 164 -15.96 10.22 -8.10
N LEU A 165 -15.62 10.13 -6.81
CA LEU A 165 -16.20 10.95 -5.75
C LEU A 165 -15.10 11.69 -4.95
N PRO A 166 -15.24 12.99 -4.70
CA PRO A 166 -14.39 13.69 -3.74
C PRO A 166 -14.71 13.29 -2.29
N SER A 167 -13.72 13.39 -1.41
CA SER A 167 -13.95 13.32 0.04
C SER A 167 -14.76 14.54 0.49
N THR A 168 -16.03 14.32 0.82
CA THR A 168 -16.96 15.35 1.35
C THR A 168 -17.81 14.73 2.44
N GLU A 169 -18.37 15.52 3.37
CA GLU A 169 -19.19 14.99 4.48
C GLU A 169 -20.38 14.11 4.05
N LYS A 170 -20.90 14.32 2.83
CA LYS A 170 -22.07 13.60 2.30
C LYS A 170 -21.71 12.42 1.40
N ALA A 171 -20.46 12.31 0.96
CA ALA A 171 -20.07 11.24 0.04
C ALA A 171 -20.07 9.86 0.72
N GLY A 172 -20.37 8.81 -0.06
CA GLY A 172 -20.35 7.43 0.44
C GLY A 172 -21.65 6.91 1.04
N ARG A 173 -22.73 7.70 1.05
CA ARG A 173 -24.09 7.23 1.38
C ARG A 173 -24.76 6.60 0.15
N SER A 174 -24.15 5.56 -0.38
CA SER A 174 -24.64 4.85 -1.57
C SER A 174 -25.38 3.57 -1.22
N GLU A 175 -26.10 3.02 -2.20
CA GLU A 175 -26.55 1.62 -2.21
C GLU A 175 -25.36 0.64 -2.06
N THR A 176 -25.62 -0.65 -1.92
CA THR A 176 -24.60 -1.72 -1.91
C THR A 176 -23.57 -1.53 -3.02
N VAL A 177 -22.28 -1.62 -2.68
CA VAL A 177 -21.15 -1.44 -3.60
C VAL A 177 -20.27 -2.68 -3.62
N SER A 178 -19.69 -2.96 -4.77
CA SER A 178 -18.82 -4.11 -4.99
C SER A 178 -17.38 -3.78 -4.58
N LEU A 179 -16.90 -2.59 -4.93
CA LEU A 179 -15.53 -2.15 -4.65
C LEU A 179 -15.50 -0.66 -4.27
N ILE A 180 -14.77 -0.35 -3.21
CA ILE A 180 -14.41 1.02 -2.84
C ILE A 180 -12.89 1.17 -2.93
N VAL A 181 -12.43 2.14 -3.70
CA VAL A 181 -11.02 2.54 -3.74
C VAL A 181 -10.87 3.89 -3.08
N GLN A 182 -9.94 4.02 -2.12
CA GLN A 182 -9.57 5.30 -1.51
C GLN A 182 -8.12 5.63 -1.91
N ASP A 183 -7.96 6.48 -2.93
CA ASP A 183 -6.66 6.91 -3.44
C ASP A 183 -6.16 8.14 -2.69
N GLU A 184 -4.89 8.10 -2.26
CA GLU A 184 -4.28 9.05 -1.32
C GLU A 184 -5.11 9.21 -0.03
N ALA A 185 -5.59 8.08 0.52
CA ALA A 185 -6.49 8.00 1.66
C ALA A 185 -6.06 8.83 2.89
N ASP A 186 -4.76 8.96 3.13
CA ASP A 186 -4.23 9.70 4.30
C ASP A 186 -4.44 11.22 4.19
N PHE A 187 -4.76 11.72 2.99
CA PHE A 187 -5.00 13.14 2.70
C PHE A 187 -6.49 13.49 2.60
N HIS A 188 -7.39 12.52 2.75
CA HIS A 188 -8.83 12.75 2.71
C HIS A 188 -9.25 13.52 3.97
N GLU A 189 -9.88 14.68 3.79
CA GLU A 189 -10.33 15.51 4.91
C GLU A 189 -11.43 14.84 5.73
N HIS A 190 -12.35 14.14 5.08
CA HIS A 190 -13.54 13.55 5.70
C HIS A 190 -13.49 12.01 5.73
N ILE A 191 -12.29 11.40 5.75
CA ILE A 191 -12.15 9.94 5.67
C ILE A 191 -12.91 9.21 6.77
N ASP A 192 -12.95 9.75 7.99
CA ASP A 192 -13.66 9.14 9.12
C ASP A 192 -15.16 9.04 8.85
N VAL A 193 -15.76 10.14 8.38
CA VAL A 193 -17.19 10.22 8.07
C VAL A 193 -17.53 9.37 6.85
N ASN A 194 -16.72 9.46 5.79
CA ASN A 194 -16.91 8.65 4.59
C ASN A 194 -16.79 7.16 4.90
N PHE A 195 -15.76 6.75 5.64
CA PHE A 195 -15.54 5.36 6.00
C PHE A 195 -16.68 4.81 6.86
N ALA A 196 -17.14 5.57 7.87
CA ALA A 196 -18.28 5.18 8.68
C ALA A 196 -19.58 5.03 7.87
N ALA A 197 -19.81 5.90 6.88
CA ALA A 197 -20.96 5.83 5.98
C ALA A 197 -20.89 4.65 5.01
N MET A 198 -19.70 4.34 4.50
CA MET A 198 -19.46 3.28 3.51
C MET A 198 -19.36 1.89 4.13
N LYS A 199 -18.89 1.78 5.38
CA LYS A 199 -18.65 0.49 6.04
C LYS A 199 -19.87 -0.46 6.02
N PRO A 200 -21.12 0.00 6.21
CA PRO A 200 -22.30 -0.87 6.05
C PRO A 200 -22.54 -1.34 4.61
N THR A 201 -22.19 -0.52 3.61
CA THR A 201 -22.47 -0.79 2.18
C THR A 201 -21.61 -1.92 1.60
N ILE A 202 -20.50 -2.25 2.27
CA ILE A 202 -19.56 -3.32 1.89
C ILE A 202 -19.72 -4.59 2.76
N ASP A 203 -20.53 -4.55 3.81
CA ASP A 203 -20.65 -5.70 4.73
C ASP A 203 -21.37 -6.90 4.11
N SER A 204 -22.11 -6.69 3.01
CA SER A 204 -22.69 -7.74 2.18
C SER A 204 -21.69 -8.42 1.22
N GLY A 205 -20.37 -8.24 1.42
CA GLY A 205 -19.33 -8.90 0.62
C GLY A 205 -18.55 -7.99 -0.32
N GLY A 206 -18.63 -6.66 -0.15
CA GLY A 206 -17.85 -5.69 -0.92
C GLY A 206 -16.41 -5.57 -0.44
N GLN A 207 -15.53 -5.13 -1.34
CA GLN A 207 -14.09 -4.95 -1.11
C GLN A 207 -13.74 -3.48 -0.86
N VAL A 208 -12.72 -3.22 -0.04
CA VAL A 208 -12.12 -1.90 0.12
C VAL A 208 -10.62 -1.96 -0.09
N ILE A 209 -10.12 -1.05 -0.91
CA ILE A 209 -8.69 -0.87 -1.19
C ILE A 209 -8.31 0.57 -0.83
N GLN A 210 -7.52 0.72 0.22
CA GLN A 210 -6.89 1.98 0.58
C GLN A 210 -5.48 2.03 0.02
N ILE A 211 -5.14 3.11 -0.68
CA ILE A 211 -3.79 3.34 -1.17
C ILE A 211 -3.39 4.75 -0.75
N SER A 212 -2.24 4.90 -0.10
CA SER A 212 -1.80 6.24 0.25
C SER A 212 -0.30 6.36 0.43
N THR A 213 0.20 7.55 0.12
CA THR A 213 1.42 8.05 0.78
C THR A 213 1.09 8.55 2.20
N VAL A 214 2.11 8.87 3.00
CA VAL A 214 1.92 9.34 4.38
C VAL A 214 1.94 10.87 4.47
N ASP A 215 0.86 11.44 5.00
CA ASP A 215 0.80 12.82 5.49
C ASP A 215 1.52 12.93 6.85
N LYS A 216 2.68 13.59 6.87
CA LYS A 216 3.47 13.77 8.08
C LYS A 216 2.79 14.66 9.12
N ASN A 217 1.80 15.47 8.73
CA ASN A 217 1.11 16.40 9.62
C ASN A 217 0.00 15.73 10.44
N LYS A 218 -0.51 14.58 10.01
CA LYS A 218 -1.61 13.85 10.66
C LYS A 218 -1.17 12.47 11.14
N PRO A 219 -0.39 12.36 12.23
CA PRO A 219 0.17 11.08 12.67
C PRO A 219 -0.88 10.04 13.10
N LEU A 220 -2.07 10.49 13.49
CA LEU A 220 -3.17 9.67 13.99
C LEU A 220 -4.39 9.64 13.05
N SER A 221 -4.17 9.78 11.74
CA SER A 221 -5.24 9.61 10.76
C SER A 221 -5.87 8.20 10.83
N LEU A 222 -7.10 8.09 10.33
CA LEU A 222 -7.79 6.80 10.25
C LEU A 222 -7.00 5.79 9.40
N PHE A 223 -6.47 6.21 8.26
CA PHE A 223 -5.66 5.36 7.38
C PHE A 223 -4.48 4.72 8.13
N LYS A 224 -3.69 5.51 8.86
CA LYS A 224 -2.55 4.99 9.66
C LYS A 224 -3.00 4.11 10.80
N THR A 225 -4.15 4.39 11.40
CA THR A 225 -4.70 3.59 12.48
C THR A 225 -5.15 2.23 11.97
N ILE A 226 -5.86 2.18 10.84
CA ILE A 226 -6.23 0.94 10.14
C ILE A 226 -4.96 0.15 9.77
N TRP A 227 -3.99 0.80 9.15
CA TRP A 227 -2.75 0.16 8.70
C TRP A 227 -1.91 -0.40 9.85
N ARG A 228 -1.73 0.35 10.95
CA ARG A 228 -1.00 -0.14 12.13
C ARG A 228 -1.69 -1.33 12.79
N ASN A 229 -3.00 -1.22 13.00
CA ASN A 229 -3.79 -2.29 13.60
C ASN A 229 -3.77 -3.56 12.72
N ALA A 230 -3.77 -3.40 11.39
CA ALA A 230 -3.64 -4.49 10.44
C ALA A 230 -2.29 -5.20 10.54
N LYS A 231 -1.20 -4.43 10.63
CA LYS A 231 0.15 -4.97 10.80
C LYS A 231 0.30 -5.76 12.11
N GLU A 232 -0.39 -5.33 13.16
CA GLU A 232 -0.41 -5.98 14.47
C GLU A 232 -1.43 -7.13 14.57
N GLY A 233 -2.20 -7.40 13.51
CA GLY A 233 -3.24 -8.44 13.49
C GLY A 233 -4.45 -8.15 14.38
N ILE A 234 -4.66 -6.88 14.74
CA ILE A 234 -5.72 -6.43 15.64
C ILE A 234 -7.06 -6.25 14.90
N ASN A 235 -7.02 -5.97 13.59
CA ASN A 235 -8.20 -5.85 12.75
C ASN A 235 -8.16 -6.87 11.58
N GLY A 236 -9.25 -6.96 10.83
CA GLY A 236 -9.36 -7.86 9.67
C GLY A 236 -8.85 -7.28 8.35
N TRP A 237 -7.94 -6.30 8.38
CA TRP A 237 -7.35 -5.73 7.17
C TRP A 237 -6.00 -6.38 6.87
N THR A 238 -5.70 -6.51 5.59
CA THR A 238 -4.39 -6.92 5.09
C THR A 238 -3.58 -5.67 4.74
N ALA A 239 -2.48 -5.44 5.46
CA ALA A 239 -1.59 -4.31 5.25
C ALA A 239 -0.30 -4.70 4.53
N ARG A 240 0.11 -3.87 3.56
CA ARG A 240 1.43 -3.94 2.91
C ARG A 240 2.07 -2.56 2.82
N PHE A 241 3.40 -2.56 2.82
CA PHE A 241 4.22 -1.37 2.60
C PHE A 241 5.09 -1.56 1.36
N TYR A 242 5.04 -0.61 0.45
CA TYR A 242 5.84 -0.60 -0.77
C TYR A 242 6.71 0.66 -0.80
N GLY A 243 8.00 0.48 -0.49
CA GLY A 243 9.00 1.55 -0.48
C GLY A 243 9.32 2.07 -1.88
N TRP A 244 10.33 2.94 -1.99
CA TRP A 244 10.72 3.50 -3.28
C TRP A 244 11.55 2.48 -4.10
N GLU A 245 12.26 1.60 -3.41
CA GLU A 245 13.16 0.56 -3.91
C GLU A 245 12.46 -0.52 -4.75
N VAL A 246 11.15 -0.67 -4.57
CA VAL A 246 10.35 -1.68 -5.31
C VAL A 246 10.22 -1.35 -6.79
N ARG A 247 10.42 -0.09 -7.19
CA ARG A 247 10.38 0.28 -8.61
C ARG A 247 11.70 -0.12 -9.27
N PRO A 248 11.68 -0.91 -10.35
CA PRO A 248 12.88 -1.23 -11.11
C PRO A 248 13.67 0.02 -11.52
N GLY A 249 14.99 -0.05 -11.37
CA GLY A 249 15.90 1.05 -11.69
C GLY A 249 16.06 2.12 -10.59
N ARG A 250 15.34 2.04 -9.46
CA ARG A 250 15.61 2.90 -8.30
C ARG A 250 16.63 2.24 -7.36
N THR A 251 17.91 2.49 -7.62
CA THR A 251 19.02 2.05 -6.76
C THR A 251 19.31 3.03 -5.62
N GLN A 252 20.22 2.68 -4.72
CA GLN A 252 20.72 3.63 -3.71
C GLN A 252 21.34 4.88 -4.36
N GLU A 253 22.05 4.72 -5.47
CA GLU A 253 22.61 5.84 -6.23
C GLU A 253 21.52 6.79 -6.78
N TRP A 254 20.38 6.22 -7.21
CA TRP A 254 19.21 7.00 -7.60
C TRP A 254 18.68 7.80 -6.39
N TYR A 255 18.56 7.17 -5.23
CA TYR A 255 18.10 7.83 -4.00
C TYR A 255 19.03 8.98 -3.61
N ASP A 256 20.34 8.74 -3.56
CA ASP A 256 21.34 9.74 -3.19
C ASP A 256 21.34 10.93 -4.17
N ARG A 257 21.07 10.68 -5.46
CA ARG A 257 20.88 11.75 -6.46
C ARG A 257 19.61 12.56 -6.17
N VAL A 258 18.47 11.92 -5.98
CA VAL A 258 17.20 12.60 -5.68
C VAL A 258 17.28 13.38 -4.37
N GLU A 259 17.95 12.83 -3.35
CA GLU A 259 18.20 13.52 -2.10
C GLU A 259 19.07 14.76 -2.31
N ARG A 260 20.13 14.69 -3.12
CA ARG A 260 20.95 15.86 -3.47
C ARG A 260 20.13 16.95 -4.19
N GLU A 261 19.27 16.56 -5.13
CA GLU A 261 18.37 17.48 -5.83
C GLU A 261 17.35 18.13 -4.87
N ALA A 262 16.79 17.34 -3.95
CA ALA A 262 15.82 17.79 -2.95
C ALA A 262 16.46 18.40 -1.70
N SER A 263 17.79 18.44 -1.60
CA SER A 263 18.52 18.79 -0.37
C SER A 263 18.23 20.21 0.15
N ILE A 264 17.77 21.11 -0.72
CA ILE A 264 17.31 22.46 -0.34
C ILE A 264 16.05 22.39 0.53
N LEU A 265 15.18 21.40 0.29
CA LEU A 265 13.93 21.15 1.03
C LEU A 265 14.11 20.24 2.25
N LEU A 266 15.10 19.34 2.23
CA LEU A 266 15.38 18.38 3.30
C LEU A 266 16.28 18.92 4.43
N LYS A 267 16.81 20.14 4.29
CA LYS A 267 17.45 20.86 5.40
C LYS A 267 16.40 21.28 6.44
N CYS A 268 16.02 20.35 7.30
CA CYS A 268 15.89 20.73 8.70
C CYS A 268 17.25 21.33 9.12
N PRO A 269 17.32 22.54 9.70
CA PRO A 269 18.58 23.17 10.04
C PRO A 269 19.23 22.41 11.19
N LYS A 270 19.88 21.28 10.89
CA LYS A 270 20.95 20.77 11.73
C LYS A 270 22.16 21.68 11.46
N SER A 271 22.44 22.52 12.46
CA SER A 271 23.69 23.25 12.69
C SER A 271 24.14 24.36 11.72
N SER A 272 23.41 25.48 11.63
CA SER A 272 23.98 26.70 11.02
C SER A 272 23.70 28.04 11.73
N ILE A 273 23.18 28.04 12.97
CA ILE A 273 23.09 29.27 13.80
C ILE A 273 24.22 29.40 14.83
N TRP A 274 25.10 28.41 14.97
CA TRP A 274 26.26 28.52 15.89
C TRP A 274 27.58 28.37 15.14
N ASN A 275 28.02 29.45 14.47
CA ASN A 275 29.43 29.78 14.39
C ASN A 275 29.68 31.19 13.83
N ARG A 276 29.56 32.21 14.68
CA ARG A 276 30.44 33.39 14.66
C ARG A 276 30.27 34.16 15.97
N SER A 277 31.39 34.36 16.69
CA SER A 277 31.50 34.85 18.09
C SER A 277 31.00 33.80 19.09
N THR A 278 31.82 33.16 19.93
CA THR A 278 32.84 33.70 20.82
C THR A 278 33.99 32.70 21.01
N ARG A 279 35.23 33.19 20.97
CA ARG A 279 36.38 32.49 21.52
C ARG A 279 36.27 32.49 23.05
N GLU A 280 36.09 31.34 23.68
CA GLU A 280 36.57 31.05 25.04
C GLU A 280 36.44 29.53 25.36
N PRO A 281 37.44 28.90 25.99
CA PRO A 281 37.40 27.48 26.32
C PRO A 281 36.77 27.27 27.70
N GLY A 282 35.49 26.91 27.73
CA GLY A 282 34.77 26.69 28.99
C GLY A 282 33.63 25.71 28.84
N ARG A 283 33.73 24.58 29.57
CA ARG A 283 32.72 23.52 29.76
C ARG A 283 31.28 23.95 29.50
N ARG A 284 30.59 23.20 28.64
CA ARG A 284 29.23 22.68 28.91
C ARG A 284 28.90 21.55 27.92
N ARG A 285 28.95 20.32 28.43
CA ARG A 285 28.37 19.13 27.80
C ARG A 285 26.85 19.26 27.86
N CYS A 286 26.17 19.23 26.72
CA CYS A 286 24.71 19.17 26.66
C CYS A 286 24.23 17.79 27.12
N ALA A 287 23.83 17.71 28.38
CA ALA A 287 23.07 16.60 28.93
C ALA A 287 21.63 16.70 28.42
N HIS A 288 21.28 15.96 27.36
CA HIS A 288 19.91 15.47 27.10
C HIS A 288 19.80 14.41 25.98
N HIS A 289 20.92 13.81 25.56
CA HIS A 289 20.93 12.74 24.55
C HIS A 289 21.75 11.50 24.98
N GLU A 290 21.95 11.33 26.30
CA GLU A 290 22.60 10.15 26.88
C GLU A 290 21.68 9.30 27.78
N SER A 291 20.49 9.77 28.18
CA SER A 291 19.60 8.95 29.03
C SER A 291 18.90 7.82 28.26
N TRP A 292 18.57 8.05 26.98
CA TRP A 292 17.84 7.08 26.16
C TRP A 292 18.72 5.92 25.68
N LEU A 293 19.98 6.18 25.35
CA LEU A 293 20.96 5.16 24.96
C LEU A 293 21.51 4.37 26.16
N ARG A 294 21.60 4.98 27.36
CA ARG A 294 21.97 4.25 28.59
C ARG A 294 20.85 3.36 29.11
N SER A 295 19.58 3.76 28.98
CA SER A 295 18.43 2.97 29.42
C SER A 295 18.22 1.72 28.54
N THR A 296 18.37 1.84 27.21
CA THR A 296 18.27 0.70 26.29
C THR A 296 19.48 -0.24 26.38
N SER A 297 20.69 0.30 26.57
CA SER A 297 21.89 -0.53 26.78
C SER A 297 21.85 -1.28 28.11
N MET A 298 21.38 -0.68 29.21
CA MET A 298 21.26 -1.38 30.50
C MET A 298 20.18 -2.47 30.46
N CYS A 299 19.07 -2.27 29.75
CA CYS A 299 18.04 -3.30 29.57
C CYS A 299 18.53 -4.49 28.73
N LEU A 300 19.30 -4.25 27.67
CA LEU A 300 19.85 -5.33 26.83
C LEU A 300 20.95 -6.12 27.55
N THR A 301 21.83 -5.47 28.32
CA THR A 301 22.86 -6.15 29.11
C THR A 301 22.26 -6.91 30.30
N ALA A 302 21.22 -6.39 30.95
CA ALA A 302 20.50 -7.11 32.01
C ALA A 302 19.72 -8.32 31.48
N CYS A 303 19.11 -8.22 30.30
CA CYS A 303 18.45 -9.36 29.64
C CYS A 303 19.44 -10.45 29.22
N SER A 304 20.61 -10.08 28.67
CA SER A 304 21.63 -11.04 28.24
C SER A 304 22.24 -11.80 29.41
N ASN A 305 22.56 -11.12 30.52
CA ASN A 305 23.13 -11.75 31.71
C ASN A 305 22.14 -12.67 32.45
N LEU A 306 20.83 -12.38 32.37
CA LEU A 306 19.77 -13.24 32.92
C LEU A 306 19.53 -14.50 32.09
N VAL A 307 19.72 -14.42 30.77
CA VAL A 307 19.60 -15.57 29.85
C VAL A 307 20.82 -16.48 29.98
N GLU A 308 22.04 -15.95 30.06
CA GLU A 308 23.26 -16.75 30.24
C GLU A 308 23.33 -17.44 31.60
N SER A 309 23.01 -16.74 32.70
CA SER A 309 23.00 -17.34 34.04
C SER A 309 21.95 -18.46 34.17
N ARG A 310 20.85 -18.40 33.41
CA ARG A 310 19.78 -19.41 33.40
C ARG A 310 20.08 -20.60 32.49
N LEU A 311 20.79 -20.40 31.37
CA LEU A 311 21.31 -21.48 30.53
C LEU A 311 22.32 -22.35 31.29
N GLN A 312 23.10 -21.75 32.20
CA GLN A 312 24.00 -22.49 33.08
C GLN A 312 23.23 -23.33 34.11
N LEU A 313 22.20 -22.77 34.77
CA LEU A 313 21.35 -23.47 35.75
C LEU A 313 20.54 -24.64 35.14
N VAL A 314 20.02 -24.48 33.92
CA VAL A 314 19.32 -25.57 33.20
C VAL A 314 20.30 -26.67 32.80
N LYS A 315 21.53 -26.32 32.36
CA LYS A 315 22.58 -27.30 32.08
C LYS A 315 23.01 -28.09 33.32
N THR A 316 23.08 -27.46 34.50
CA THR A 316 23.38 -28.14 35.76
C THR A 316 22.23 -29.03 36.25
N ALA A 317 20.97 -28.65 36.00
CA ALA A 317 19.80 -29.47 36.34
C ALA A 317 19.62 -30.69 35.42
N MET A 318 20.01 -30.57 34.13
CA MET A 318 19.92 -31.68 33.18
C MET A 318 21.07 -32.69 33.29
N SER A 319 22.17 -32.35 33.97
CA SER A 319 23.30 -33.28 34.21
C SER A 319 23.11 -34.22 35.40
N GLY A 320 22.01 -34.12 36.16
CA GLY A 320 21.81 -34.93 37.36
C GLY A 320 20.36 -35.07 37.77
N SER A 321 19.61 -35.94 37.09
CA SER A 321 18.48 -36.76 37.62
C SER A 321 17.46 -37.08 36.51
N GLY A 322 16.87 -38.28 36.59
CA GLY A 322 15.86 -38.77 35.66
C GLY A 322 14.51 -38.03 35.75
N ARG A 323 13.46 -38.65 35.19
CA ARG A 323 12.13 -38.08 34.85
C ARG A 323 11.42 -37.17 35.88
N SER A 324 11.85 -37.08 37.12
CA SER A 324 11.35 -36.12 38.12
C SER A 324 11.86 -34.68 37.94
N GLY A 325 12.93 -34.44 37.17
CA GLY A 325 13.48 -33.09 36.92
C GLY A 325 12.66 -32.22 35.96
N ILE A 326 11.88 -32.83 35.06
CA ILE A 326 11.15 -32.13 34.00
C ILE A 326 9.90 -31.42 34.55
N GLN A 327 9.23 -32.03 35.53
CA GLN A 327 8.02 -31.48 36.15
C GLN A 327 8.30 -30.26 37.06
N ALA A 328 9.50 -30.20 37.66
CA ALA A 328 9.97 -29.05 38.42
C ALA A 328 10.32 -27.86 37.49
N ALA A 329 10.83 -28.13 36.29
CA ALA A 329 11.18 -27.09 35.31
C ALA A 329 9.95 -26.35 34.77
N ASP A 330 8.85 -27.07 34.49
CA ASP A 330 7.60 -26.47 33.98
C ASP A 330 6.92 -25.56 35.02
N THR A 331 6.96 -25.94 36.29
CA THR A 331 6.39 -25.16 37.39
C THR A 331 7.17 -23.84 37.61
N VAL A 332 8.49 -23.87 37.44
CA VAL A 332 9.36 -22.69 37.53
C VAL A 332 9.21 -21.78 36.30
N LEU A 333 8.98 -22.33 35.10
CA LEU A 333 8.69 -21.55 33.90
C LEU A 333 7.34 -20.82 33.97
N ALA A 334 6.31 -21.46 34.52
CA ALA A 334 5.00 -20.84 34.72
C ALA A 334 5.03 -19.67 35.72
N ALA A 335 5.74 -19.83 36.85
CA ALA A 335 5.91 -18.76 37.84
C ALA A 335 6.78 -17.59 37.31
N THR A 336 7.70 -17.86 36.38
CA THR A 336 8.55 -16.83 35.76
C THR A 336 7.78 -15.96 34.76
N ARG A 337 6.81 -16.52 34.01
CA ARG A 337 5.95 -15.75 33.08
C ARG A 337 5.09 -14.72 33.81
N LEU A 338 4.57 -15.07 35.00
CA LEU A 338 3.76 -14.16 35.84
C LEU A 338 4.58 -12.99 36.41
N ARG A 339 5.85 -13.21 36.81
CA ARG A 339 6.73 -12.14 37.31
C ARG A 339 7.27 -11.22 36.21
N ALA A 340 7.50 -11.73 35.00
CA ALA A 340 7.90 -10.93 33.85
C ALA A 340 6.79 -9.96 33.42
N LEU A 341 5.53 -10.42 33.40
CA LEU A 341 4.37 -9.57 33.12
C LEU A 341 4.15 -8.48 34.19
N ALA A 342 4.39 -8.80 35.47
CA ALA A 342 4.32 -7.83 36.56
C ALA A 342 5.45 -6.78 36.50
N GLY A 343 6.67 -7.17 36.13
CA GLY A 343 7.82 -6.27 35.98
C GLY A 343 7.68 -5.29 34.81
N ILE A 344 7.10 -5.74 33.69
CA ILE A 344 6.80 -4.88 32.53
C ILE A 344 5.71 -3.84 32.88
N GLY A 345 4.70 -4.22 33.67
CA GLY A 345 3.66 -3.31 34.17
C GLY A 345 4.17 -2.22 35.14
N LEU A 346 5.21 -2.51 35.93
CA LEU A 346 5.85 -1.55 36.83
C LEU A 346 6.76 -0.55 36.10
N CYS A 347 7.42 -0.98 35.02
CA CYS A 347 8.27 -0.12 34.18
C CYS A 347 7.44 0.87 33.31
N TRP A 348 6.19 0.51 33.01
CA TRP A 348 5.26 1.39 32.28
C TRP A 348 4.63 2.46 33.17
N ARG A 349 4.42 2.19 34.47
CA ARG A 349 3.91 3.20 35.43
C ARG A 349 4.93 4.29 35.78
N SER A 350 6.23 3.99 35.75
CA SER A 350 7.29 4.96 36.07
C SER A 350 7.66 5.89 34.90
N SER A 351 7.19 5.60 33.67
CA SER A 351 7.48 6.40 32.47
C SER A 351 6.37 7.40 32.11
N ILE A 352 5.23 7.38 32.81
CA ILE A 352 4.06 8.26 32.57
C ILE A 352 4.03 9.48 33.50
N SER A 353 4.91 9.61 34.50
CA SER A 353 5.00 10.82 35.32
C SER A 353 5.78 11.92 34.62
N THR A 354 5.08 12.90 34.04
CA THR A 354 5.62 14.17 33.55
C THR A 354 6.23 15.00 34.68
N PRO A 355 7.43 15.61 34.51
CA PRO A 355 7.89 16.68 35.39
C PRO A 355 7.40 18.03 34.83
N GLY A 356 6.55 18.73 35.59
CA GLY A 356 6.11 20.08 35.22
C GLY A 356 4.95 20.62 36.06
N SER A 357 5.25 21.02 37.29
CA SER A 357 4.72 22.25 37.88
C SER A 357 5.58 23.42 37.45
#